data_AF-A0A434GDR4-F1
#
_entry.id   AF-A0A434GDR4-F1
#
_cell.length_a   1.000
_cell.length_b   1.000
_cell.length_c   1.000
_cell.angle_alpha   90.00
_cell.angle_beta   90.00
_cell.angle_gamma   90.00
#
_symmetry.space_group_name_H-M   'P 1'
#
loop_
_entity.id
_entity.type
_entity.pdbx_description
1 polymer ?
#
loop_
_entity_poly.entity_id
_entity_poly.type
_entity_poly.pdbx_seq_one_letter_code
_entity_poly.pdbx_strand_id
1 'polypeptide(L)'
;QNLLELENDRRQADARLANIPLAGELREEMADFILRHKEFPAALQKSIAERLYLEDVKSENTFGPFTLAQTAKVSVNPKTGRPYYLVHWATFDGSANLPLVYMVTVEDSSETMIRQLVDRNGKLN
;
A
#
# COMPACT_ATOMS: atom_id res chain seq x y z
N GLN A 1 16.71 6.15 2.52
CA GLN A 1 15.46 6.84 2.21
C GLN A 1 14.57 6.73 3.43
N ASN A 2 14.10 7.85 3.99
CA ASN A 2 13.36 7.84 5.25
C ASN A 2 11.86 7.62 4.94
N LEU A 3 11.18 6.71 5.64
CA LEU A 3 9.79 6.35 5.31
C LEU A 3 8.78 7.50 5.39
N LEU A 4 9.08 8.49 6.23
CA LEU A 4 8.31 9.73 6.31
C LEU A 4 8.35 10.50 4.99
N GLU A 5 9.43 10.39 4.22
CA GLU A 5 9.56 11.00 2.89
C GLU A 5 8.65 10.30 1.90
N LEU A 6 8.54 8.96 1.94
CA LEU A 6 7.71 8.18 1.01
C LEU A 6 6.21 8.46 1.21
N GLU A 7 5.75 8.58 2.47
CA GLU A 7 4.36 8.92 2.75
C GLU A 7 4.02 10.39 2.43
N ASN A 8 5.00 11.29 2.60
CA ASN A 8 4.87 12.67 2.17
C ASN A 8 4.83 12.76 0.63
N ASP A 9 5.71 12.03 -0.05
CA ASP A 9 5.74 11.94 -1.51
C ASP A 9 4.43 11.36 -2.05
N ARG A 10 3.86 10.33 -1.41
CA ARG A 10 2.55 9.78 -1.78
C ARG A 10 1.43 10.82 -1.69
N ARG A 11 1.42 11.66 -0.64
CA ARG A 11 0.41 12.73 -0.47
C ARG A 11 0.55 13.83 -1.52
N GLN A 12 1.78 14.11 -1.97
CA GLN A 12 2.07 15.15 -2.96
C GLN A 12 2.14 14.62 -4.40
N ALA A 13 2.09 13.29 -4.59
CA ALA A 13 2.29 12.63 -5.87
C ALA A 13 1.33 13.13 -6.94
N ASP A 14 0.04 13.27 -6.62
CA ASP A 14 -0.96 13.76 -7.58
C ASP A 14 -0.67 15.19 -8.07
N ALA A 15 -0.29 16.08 -7.16
CA ALA A 15 0.05 17.46 -7.50
C ALA A 15 1.33 17.54 -8.35
N ARG A 16 2.33 16.69 -8.08
CA ARG A 16 3.57 16.64 -8.86
C ARG A 16 3.36 15.99 -10.22
N LEU A 17 2.62 14.87 -10.27
CA LEU A 17 2.28 14.15 -11.51
C LEU A 17 1.46 15.01 -12.47
N ALA A 18 0.63 15.93 -11.97
CA ALA A 18 -0.11 16.88 -12.81
C ALA A 18 0.81 17.86 -13.57
N ASN A 19 2.04 18.08 -13.09
CA ASN A 19 3.01 18.99 -13.70
C ASN A 19 4.05 18.26 -14.57
N ILE A 20 4.03 16.93 -14.62
CA ILE A 20 4.96 16.13 -15.42
C ILE A 20 4.18 15.51 -16.58
N PRO A 21 4.63 15.61 -17.85
CA PRO A 21 3.96 14.98 -18.99
C PRO A 21 3.84 13.46 -18.84
N LEU A 22 2.97 12.81 -19.61
CA LEU A 22 2.82 11.36 -19.55
C LEU A 22 4.12 10.65 -19.94
N ALA A 23 4.36 9.46 -19.37
CA ALA A 23 5.57 8.69 -19.67
C ALA A 23 5.72 8.36 -21.17
N GLY A 24 4.60 8.20 -21.90
CA GLY A 24 4.60 8.04 -23.36
C GLY A 24 5.12 9.29 -24.07
N GLU A 25 4.59 10.46 -23.71
CA GLU A 25 4.97 11.77 -24.29
C GLU A 25 6.45 12.06 -24.05
N LEU A 26 6.95 11.80 -22.84
CA LEU A 26 8.37 12.00 -22.51
C LEU A 26 9.29 11.07 -23.33
N ARG A 27 8.87 9.83 -23.62
CA ARG A 27 9.66 8.91 -24.47
C ARG A 27 9.72 9.39 -25.92
N GLU A 28 8.61 9.87 -26.46
CA GLU A 28 8.56 10.44 -27.80
C GLU A 28 9.44 11.69 -27.89
N GLU A 29 9.34 12.59 -26.93
CA GLU A 29 10.17 13.80 -26.88
C GLU A 29 11.68 13.48 -26.73
N MET A 30 12.01 12.46 -25.94
CA MET A 30 13.40 11.95 -25.83
C MET A 30 13.91 11.43 -27.17
N ALA A 31 13.11 10.64 -27.90
CA ALA A 31 13.49 10.12 -29.20
C ALA A 31 13.73 11.26 -30.20
N ASP A 32 12.82 12.24 -30.24
CA ASP A 32 12.93 13.44 -31.07
C ASP A 32 14.18 14.26 -30.73
N PHE A 33 14.46 14.46 -29.44
CA PHE A 33 15.65 15.18 -28.98
C PHE A 33 16.94 14.50 -29.45
N ILE A 34 17.04 13.17 -29.25
CA ILE A 34 18.20 12.37 -29.66
C ILE A 34 18.40 12.46 -31.16
N LEU A 35 17.33 12.35 -31.96
CA LEU A 35 17.43 12.40 -33.42
C LEU A 35 17.82 13.79 -33.95
N ARG A 36 17.32 14.87 -33.33
CA ARG A 36 17.59 16.25 -33.76
C ARG A 36 18.96 16.76 -33.32
N HIS A 37 19.32 16.52 -32.05
CA HIS A 37 20.52 17.09 -31.44
C HIS A 37 21.69 16.11 -31.42
N LYS A 38 21.45 14.81 -31.65
CA LYS A 38 22.45 13.73 -31.55
C LYS A 38 23.14 13.69 -30.17
N GLU A 39 22.39 14.09 -29.14
CA GLU A 39 22.85 14.19 -27.76
C GLU A 39 21.88 13.48 -26.82
N PHE A 40 22.37 13.16 -25.61
CA PHE A 40 21.58 12.46 -24.61
C PHE A 40 20.67 13.43 -23.83
N PRO A 41 19.35 13.19 -23.76
CA PRO A 41 18.40 14.10 -23.15
C PRO A 41 18.33 13.91 -21.62
N ALA A 42 19.38 14.31 -20.90
CA ALA A 42 19.48 14.11 -19.45
C ALA A 42 18.31 14.74 -18.65
N ALA A 43 17.81 15.90 -19.09
CA ALA A 43 16.68 16.57 -18.44
C ALA A 43 15.37 15.78 -18.59
N LEU A 44 15.08 15.27 -19.80
CA LEU A 44 13.91 14.44 -20.05
C LEU A 44 14.01 13.08 -19.35
N GLN A 45 15.22 12.49 -19.31
CA GLN A 45 15.48 11.27 -18.54
C GLN A 45 15.17 11.47 -17.05
N LYS A 46 15.59 12.60 -16.46
CA LYS A 46 15.29 12.93 -15.06
C LYS A 46 13.78 13.08 -14.85
N SER A 47 13.10 13.76 -15.77
CA SER A 47 11.65 13.97 -15.72
C SER A 47 10.86 12.65 -15.78
N ILE A 48 11.22 11.74 -16.70
CA ILE A 48 10.54 10.44 -16.80
C ILE A 48 10.85 9.53 -15.61
N ALA A 49 12.07 9.57 -15.07
CA ALA A 49 12.42 8.82 -13.86
C ALA A 49 11.61 9.31 -12.65
N GLU A 50 11.46 10.62 -12.49
CA GLU A 50 10.63 11.21 -11.44
C GLU A 50 9.16 10.82 -11.58
N ARG A 51 8.61 10.87 -12.81
CA ARG A 51 7.23 10.42 -13.05
C ARG A 51 7.03 8.97 -12.67
N LEU A 52 7.87 8.07 -13.17
CA LEU A 52 7.75 6.63 -12.91
C LEU A 52 7.86 6.33 -11.41
N TYR A 53 8.74 7.04 -10.70
CA TYR A 53 8.83 6.95 -9.24
C TYR A 53 7.53 7.36 -8.56
N LEU A 54 6.94 8.51 -8.95
CA LEU A 54 5.69 8.98 -8.34
C LEU A 54 4.48 8.12 -8.70
N GLU A 55 4.44 7.55 -9.92
CA GLU A 55 3.44 6.57 -10.33
C GLU A 55 3.55 5.28 -9.51
N ASP A 56 4.78 4.81 -9.25
CA ASP A 56 5.05 3.63 -8.41
C ASP A 56 4.66 3.87 -6.95
N VAL A 57 5.08 4.99 -6.35
CA VAL A 57 4.71 5.39 -4.98
C VAL A 57 3.21 5.58 -4.81
N LYS A 58 2.51 5.99 -5.87
CA LYS A 58 1.04 6.07 -5.88
C LYS A 58 0.39 4.69 -6.00
N SER A 59 1.08 3.70 -6.56
CA SER A 59 0.54 2.35 -6.74
C SER A 59 0.30 1.68 -5.38
N GLU A 60 -0.73 0.85 -5.29
CA GLU A 60 -1.04 0.07 -4.07
C GLU A 60 -0.04 -1.07 -3.81
N ASN A 61 0.96 -1.25 -4.69
CA ASN A 61 1.95 -2.32 -4.59
C ASN A 61 3.15 -1.96 -3.70
N THR A 62 3.31 -0.68 -3.34
CA THR A 62 4.39 -0.26 -2.45
C THR A 62 3.96 -0.47 -0.99
N PHE A 63 4.77 -1.21 -0.22
CA PHE A 63 4.53 -1.39 1.20
C PHE A 63 4.72 -0.06 1.93
N GLY A 64 3.63 0.52 2.42
CA GLY A 64 3.65 1.78 3.15
C GLY A 64 4.31 1.66 4.53
N PRO A 65 4.60 2.79 5.19
CA PRO A 65 5.16 2.79 6.55
C PRO A 65 4.26 2.11 7.57
N PHE A 66 2.95 2.24 7.35
CA PHE A 66 1.93 1.66 8.19
C PHE A 66 0.78 1.17 7.32
N THR A 67 0.46 -0.10 7.44
CA THR A 67 -0.76 -0.70 6.90
C THR A 67 -1.75 -0.82 8.06
N LEU A 68 -2.90 -0.17 7.92
CA LEU A 68 -3.97 -0.20 8.92
C LEU A 68 -4.42 -1.65 9.20
N ALA A 69 -4.88 -1.88 10.43
CA ALA A 69 -5.42 -3.17 10.82
C ALA A 69 -6.62 -3.56 9.97
N GLN A 70 -6.57 -4.76 9.41
CA GLN A 70 -7.61 -5.35 8.59
C GLN A 70 -7.98 -6.73 9.09
N THR A 71 -9.28 -7.03 9.09
CA THR A 71 -9.80 -8.35 9.46
C THR A 71 -9.77 -9.26 8.25
N ALA A 72 -8.88 -10.26 8.25
CA ALA A 72 -8.77 -11.23 7.16
C ALA A 72 -9.78 -12.39 7.28
N LYS A 73 -10.22 -12.70 8.50
CA LYS A 73 -11.17 -13.80 8.73
C LYS A 73 -12.01 -13.56 9.96
N VAL A 74 -13.27 -13.95 9.89
CA VAL A 74 -14.18 -14.08 11.03
C VAL A 74 -14.85 -15.46 10.95
N SER A 75 -14.93 -16.17 12.07
CA SER A 75 -15.58 -17.48 12.13
C SER A 75 -15.96 -17.83 13.58
N VAL A 76 -16.50 -19.01 13.81
CA VAL A 76 -16.91 -19.50 15.13
C VAL A 76 -16.11 -20.74 15.47
N ASN A 77 -15.55 -20.79 16.67
CA ASN A 77 -14.86 -21.97 17.17
C ASN A 77 -15.90 -23.06 17.50
N PRO A 78 -15.88 -24.21 16.81
CA PRO A 78 -16.91 -25.25 16.98
C PRO A 78 -16.85 -25.94 18.35
N LYS A 79 -15.74 -25.83 19.08
CA LYS A 79 -15.59 -26.43 20.42
C LYS A 79 -16.17 -25.54 21.52
N THR A 80 -16.05 -24.22 21.37
CA THR A 80 -16.41 -23.26 22.41
C THR A 80 -17.67 -22.45 22.07
N GLY A 81 -18.10 -22.46 20.80
CA GLY A 81 -19.18 -21.63 20.29
C GLY A 81 -18.83 -20.14 20.21
N ARG A 82 -17.56 -19.76 20.44
CA ARG A 82 -17.13 -18.37 20.47
C ARG A 82 -16.72 -17.86 19.10
N PRO A 83 -17.04 -16.61 18.74
CA PRO A 83 -16.48 -16.00 17.54
C PRO A 83 -14.98 -15.83 17.71
N TYR A 84 -14.24 -16.05 16.62
CA TYR A 84 -12.84 -15.69 16.53
C TYR A 84 -12.58 -14.94 15.23
N TYR A 85 -11.62 -14.02 15.27
CA TYR A 85 -11.24 -13.21 14.13
C TYR A 85 -9.73 -13.12 14.00
N LEU A 86 -9.27 -13.12 12.75
CA LEU A 86 -7.88 -12.91 12.37
C LEU A 86 -7.74 -11.47 11.88
N VAL A 87 -6.91 -10.70 12.57
CA VAL A 87 -6.56 -9.34 12.21
C VAL A 87 -5.09 -9.30 11.85
N HIS A 88 -4.75 -8.61 10.78
CA HIS A 88 -3.37 -8.31 10.45
C HIS A 88 -3.17 -6.81 10.24
N TRP A 89 -1.96 -6.35 10.55
CA TRP A 89 -1.48 -5.02 10.21
C TRP A 89 0.00 -5.12 9.91
N ALA A 90 0.56 -4.04 9.38
CA ALA A 90 1.94 -4.06 8.95
C ALA A 90 2.61 -2.73 9.25
N THR A 91 3.88 -2.79 9.61
CA THR A 91 4.72 -1.61 9.81
C THR A 91 6.04 -1.85 9.13
N PHE A 92 6.66 -0.81 8.58
CA PHE A 92 7.98 -0.94 8.00
C PHE A 92 9.03 -0.37 8.96
N ASP A 93 10.03 -1.18 9.31
CA ASP A 93 11.18 -0.72 10.09
C ASP A 93 12.20 -0.05 9.16
N GLY A 94 12.26 1.28 9.21
CA GLY A 94 13.18 2.08 8.40
C GLY A 94 14.66 1.92 8.76
N SER A 95 14.97 1.44 9.97
CA SER A 95 16.36 1.23 10.40
C SER A 95 16.91 -0.10 9.87
N ALA A 96 16.09 -1.15 9.87
CA ALA A 96 16.45 -2.47 9.39
C ALA A 96 16.09 -2.71 7.91
N ASN A 97 15.33 -1.80 7.28
CA ASN A 97 14.80 -1.93 5.92
C ASN A 97 13.97 -3.22 5.74
N LEU A 98 13.17 -3.57 6.75
CA LEU A 98 12.40 -4.81 6.81
C LEU A 98 10.91 -4.53 7.04
N PRO A 99 10.01 -5.14 6.25
CA PRO A 99 8.58 -5.12 6.55
C PRO A 99 8.28 -6.06 7.72
N LEU A 100 7.55 -5.55 8.72
CA LEU A 100 7.03 -6.32 9.84
C LEU A 100 5.53 -6.50 9.64
N VAL A 101 5.10 -7.76 9.52
CA VAL A 101 3.67 -8.12 9.42
C VAL A 101 3.24 -8.74 10.74
N TYR A 102 2.27 -8.14 11.38
CA TYR A 102 1.68 -8.62 12.62
C TYR A 102 0.35 -9.31 12.31
N MET A 103 0.12 -10.42 13.00
CA MET A 103 -1.13 -11.17 12.91
C MET A 103 -1.57 -11.51 14.32
N VAL A 104 -2.85 -11.28 14.62
CA VAL A 104 -3.46 -11.68 15.88
C VAL A 104 -4.74 -12.43 15.59
N THR A 105 -4.83 -13.63 16.15
CA THR A 105 -6.08 -14.39 16.23
C THR A 105 -6.69 -14.12 17.60
N VAL A 106 -7.86 -13.50 17.63
CA VAL A 106 -8.60 -13.24 18.87
C VAL A 106 -9.79 -14.19 18.91
N GLU A 107 -9.93 -14.94 20.01
CA GLU A 107 -11.17 -15.65 20.33
C GLU A 107 -11.89 -14.86 21.43
N ASP A 108 -13.09 -14.37 21.11
CA ASP A 108 -13.76 -13.37 21.93
C ASP A 108 -14.86 -14.01 22.79
N SER A 109 -14.80 -13.79 24.10
CA SER A 109 -15.81 -14.29 25.05
C SER A 109 -16.84 -13.23 25.46
N SER A 110 -16.81 -12.04 24.86
CA SER A 110 -17.73 -10.96 25.18
C SER A 110 -19.13 -11.29 24.70
N GLU A 111 -20.13 -11.19 25.57
CA GLU A 111 -21.52 -11.51 25.21
C GLU A 111 -22.03 -10.68 24.03
N THR A 112 -21.62 -9.41 23.95
CA THR A 112 -21.99 -8.51 22.84
C THR A 112 -21.47 -9.04 21.51
N MET A 113 -20.22 -9.49 21.45
CA MET A 113 -19.60 -10.03 20.24
C MET A 113 -20.21 -11.38 19.86
N ILE A 114 -20.50 -12.23 20.84
CA ILE A 114 -21.21 -13.49 20.61
C ILE A 114 -22.59 -13.22 20.02
N ARG A 115 -23.39 -12.32 20.61
CA ARG A 115 -24.73 -11.97 20.10
C ARG A 115 -24.71 -11.37 18.69
N GLN A 116 -23.65 -10.63 18.35
CA GLN A 116 -23.55 -9.96 17.06
C GLN A 116 -23.08 -10.91 15.95
N LEU A 117 -22.10 -11.78 16.24
CA LEU A 117 -21.40 -12.58 15.25
C LEU A 117 -21.84 -14.04 15.20
N VAL A 118 -22.57 -14.54 16.20
CA VAL A 118 -22.98 -15.94 16.27
C VAL A 118 -24.51 -16.05 16.23
N ASP A 119 -25.01 -16.86 15.29
CA ASP A 119 -26.43 -17.17 15.16
C ASP A 119 -26.91 -18.16 16.23
N ARG A 120 -28.22 -18.43 16.25
CA ARG A 120 -28.82 -19.39 17.20
C ARG A 120 -28.36 -20.83 17.02
N ASN A 121 -27.75 -21.16 15.88
CA ASN A 121 -27.25 -22.49 15.54
C ASN A 121 -25.74 -22.63 15.82
N GLY A 122 -25.09 -21.62 16.40
CA GLY A 122 -23.66 -21.62 16.67
C GLY A 122 -22.79 -21.40 15.42
N LYS A 123 -23.35 -20.81 14.37
CA LYS A 123 -22.66 -20.44 13.13
C LYS A 123 -22.44 -18.94 13.05
N LEU A 124 -21.58 -18.51 12.15
CA LEU A 124 -21.38 -17.09 11.87
C LEU A 124 -22.71 -16.49 11.35
N ASN A 125 -23.12 -15.36 11.92
CA ASN A 125 -24.31 -14.59 11.55
C ASN A 125 -24.11 -13.83 10.22
#